data_AF-A0A212D7F9-F1
#
_entry.id   AF-A0A212D7F9-F1
#
_cell.length_a   1.000
_cell.length_b   1.000
_cell.length_c   1.000
_cell.angle_alpha   90.00
_cell.angle_beta   90.00
_cell.angle_gamma   90.00
#
_symmetry.space_group_name_H-M   'P 1'
#
loop_
_entity.id
_entity.type
_entity.pdbx_description
1 polymer ?
#
loop_
_entity_poly.entity_id
_entity_poly.type
_entity_poly.pdbx_seq_one_letter_code
_entity_poly.pdbx_strand_id
1 'polypeptide(L)'
;DLKRSLPAGLGLSETQITSHGFDSTKEGVIEAGAFQGGQRTQTKSGPVILADETKNPAMEKLELVRKWSLNTYKCTRQIISEKLGRGSRTVDLELEAQIDILRDNKKKYENILKLAQTLSTQLFQMVHTQRQLGDAFADLSLKSLELHEEFGYNADTQKLLAKNGETLLGAINFFIASVNTLVNKTIEDTLMTVKQYE
;
A
#
# COMPACT_ATOMS: atom_id res chain seq x y z
N ASP A 1 -44.71 16.91 -21.53
CA ASP A 1 -43.35 16.53 -21.96
C ASP A 1 -42.28 17.32 -21.22
N LEU A 2 -41.53 16.64 -20.34
CA LEU A 2 -40.07 16.83 -20.14
C LEU A 2 -39.59 15.82 -19.08
N LYS A 3 -39.40 14.56 -19.51
CA LYS A 3 -38.66 13.57 -18.72
C LYS A 3 -37.17 13.79 -18.96
N ARG A 4 -36.44 14.23 -17.93
CA ARG A 4 -34.99 14.42 -17.91
C ARG A 4 -34.36 13.07 -17.56
N SER A 5 -33.75 12.37 -18.53
CA SER A 5 -32.86 11.25 -18.24
C SER A 5 -31.46 11.78 -17.99
N LEU A 6 -30.88 11.38 -16.86
CA LEU A 6 -29.47 11.55 -16.55
C LEU A 6 -28.70 10.37 -17.16
N PRO A 7 -27.53 10.58 -17.78
CA PRO A 7 -26.65 9.46 -18.08
C PRO A 7 -26.02 8.96 -16.78
N ALA A 8 -26.38 7.75 -16.40
CA ALA A 8 -25.65 6.94 -15.44
C ALA A 8 -24.32 6.48 -16.06
N GLY A 9 -23.26 6.43 -15.25
CA GLY A 9 -22.04 5.71 -15.59
C GLY A 9 -20.78 6.57 -15.58
N LEU A 10 -20.29 6.92 -14.40
CA LEU A 10 -18.84 7.06 -14.22
C LEU A 10 -18.28 5.63 -14.17
N GLY A 11 -17.92 5.12 -15.35
CA GLY A 11 -17.25 3.83 -15.50
C GLY A 11 -15.86 3.88 -14.88
N LEU A 12 -15.79 3.67 -13.58
CA LEU A 12 -14.56 3.30 -12.89
C LEU A 12 -14.20 1.89 -13.35
N SER A 13 -13.06 1.77 -14.04
CA SER A 13 -12.51 0.48 -14.45
C SER A 13 -12.33 -0.40 -13.22
N GLU A 14 -13.00 -1.55 -13.19
CA GLU A 14 -12.73 -2.61 -12.21
C GLU A 14 -11.25 -2.99 -12.29
N THR A 15 -10.53 -2.82 -11.18
CA THR A 15 -9.17 -3.33 -11.06
C THR A 15 -9.28 -4.82 -10.79
N GLN A 16 -9.12 -5.63 -11.84
CA GLN A 16 -9.14 -7.08 -11.77
C GLN A 16 -7.84 -7.56 -11.08
N ILE A 17 -7.94 -8.10 -9.87
CA ILE A 17 -6.82 -8.72 -9.16
C ILE A 17 -6.62 -10.12 -9.77
N THR A 18 -5.67 -10.25 -10.69
CA THR A 18 -5.22 -11.55 -11.19
C THR A 18 -4.17 -12.13 -10.24
N SER A 19 -4.46 -13.28 -9.66
CA SER A 19 -3.49 -14.06 -8.87
C SER A 19 -2.48 -14.70 -9.82
N HIS A 20 -1.35 -14.04 -10.06
CA HIS A 20 -0.22 -14.67 -10.74
C HIS A 20 0.56 -15.52 -9.74
N GLY A 21 0.63 -16.81 -10.05
CA GLY A 21 1.39 -17.81 -9.31
C GLY A 21 2.84 -17.38 -9.16
N PHE A 22 3.30 -17.42 -7.91
CA PHE A 22 4.66 -17.15 -7.51
C PHE A 22 5.50 -18.39 -7.86
N ASP A 23 6.16 -18.37 -9.01
CA ASP A 23 7.20 -19.35 -9.32
C ASP A 23 8.38 -18.69 -10.03
N SER A 24 9.55 -19.23 -9.72
CA SER A 24 10.88 -18.94 -10.26
C SER A 24 11.60 -17.71 -9.71
N THR A 25 12.26 -17.96 -8.57
CA THR A 25 13.59 -17.48 -8.19
C THR A 25 14.48 -17.28 -9.42
N LYS A 26 14.82 -16.02 -9.71
CA LYS A 26 15.90 -15.65 -10.63
C LYS A 26 16.75 -14.60 -9.96
N GLU A 27 17.59 -15.08 -9.04
CA GLU A 27 18.71 -14.31 -8.51
C GLU A 27 19.83 -14.26 -9.56
N GLY A 28 20.35 -13.05 -9.76
CA GLY A 28 21.49 -12.78 -10.63
C GLY A 28 22.71 -13.58 -10.19
N VAL A 29 23.18 -14.46 -11.07
CA VAL A 29 24.48 -15.11 -10.94
C VAL A 29 25.51 -14.17 -11.59
N ILE A 30 26.32 -13.54 -10.75
CA ILE A 30 27.59 -12.93 -11.18
C ILE A 30 28.53 -14.05 -11.66
N GLU A 31 28.89 -13.98 -12.94
CA GLU A 31 29.80 -14.89 -13.63
C GLU A 31 31.24 -14.63 -13.15
N ALA A 32 31.90 -15.66 -12.61
CA ALA A 32 33.34 -15.63 -12.31
C ALA A 32 34.02 -16.73 -13.13
N GLY A 33 35.02 -16.31 -13.92
CA GLY A 33 35.57 -17.04 -15.07
C GLY A 33 36.18 -18.43 -14.79
N ALA A 34 36.14 -19.25 -15.83
CA ALA A 34 36.74 -20.58 -15.86
C ALA A 34 38.28 -20.51 -15.94
N PHE A 35 38.95 -21.19 -15.01
CA PHE A 35 40.37 -21.49 -15.08
C PHE A 35 40.65 -22.53 -16.18
N GLN A 36 41.52 -22.17 -17.14
CA GLN A 36 42.10 -23.10 -18.11
C GLN A 36 43.20 -23.95 -17.46
N GLY A 37 43.12 -25.27 -17.63
CA GLY A 37 44.22 -26.22 -17.41
C GLY A 37 44.12 -27.35 -18.42
N GLY A 38 45.12 -27.50 -19.28
CA GLY A 38 45.07 -28.32 -20.49
C GLY A 38 45.75 -29.70 -20.45
N GLN A 39 45.59 -30.39 -21.59
CA GLN A 39 46.31 -31.58 -22.13
C GLN A 39 46.02 -32.94 -21.46
N ARG A 40 46.00 -34.11 -22.13
CA ARG A 40 46.00 -34.68 -23.51
C ARG A 40 45.94 -36.22 -23.23
N THR A 41 45.15 -37.08 -23.89
CA THR A 41 45.50 -37.97 -25.02
C THR A 41 44.38 -39.01 -25.25
N GLN A 42 44.28 -39.48 -26.50
CA GLN A 42 43.35 -40.42 -27.14
C GLN A 42 43.20 -41.81 -26.49
N THR A 43 42.04 -42.46 -26.67
CA THR A 43 41.86 -43.73 -27.44
C THR A 43 40.37 -44.01 -27.73
N LYS A 44 40.07 -44.50 -28.94
CA LYS A 44 38.74 -44.85 -29.49
C LYS A 44 38.19 -46.16 -28.89
N SER A 45 36.85 -46.27 -28.67
CA SER A 45 36.06 -47.45 -29.06
C SER A 45 34.54 -47.31 -28.84
N GLY A 46 33.74 -47.64 -29.87
CA GLY A 46 32.35 -48.13 -29.81
C GLY A 46 31.20 -47.12 -29.61
N PRO A 47 30.11 -47.16 -30.42
CA PRO A 47 28.87 -46.47 -30.09
C PRO A 47 28.16 -47.27 -28.99
N VAL A 48 28.39 -46.89 -27.73
CA VAL A 48 27.55 -47.34 -26.62
C VAL A 48 26.24 -46.59 -26.74
N ILE A 49 25.19 -47.31 -27.15
CA ILE A 49 23.80 -46.88 -27.01
C ILE A 49 23.56 -46.77 -25.51
N LEU A 50 23.79 -45.58 -24.94
CA LEU A 50 23.32 -45.27 -23.60
C LEU A 50 21.81 -45.09 -23.73
N ALA A 51 21.12 -46.18 -23.36
CA ALA A 51 19.72 -46.16 -23.06
C ALA A 51 19.41 -44.94 -22.19
N ASP A 52 18.40 -44.20 -22.62
CA ASP A 52 17.72 -43.13 -21.91
C ASP A 52 17.85 -43.31 -20.38
N GLU A 53 18.74 -42.54 -19.77
CA GLU A 53 18.87 -42.50 -18.32
C GLU A 53 17.57 -41.90 -17.78
N THR A 54 16.64 -42.80 -17.46
CA THR A 54 15.57 -42.54 -16.52
C THR A 54 16.23 -42.13 -15.21
N LYS A 55 16.51 -40.83 -15.08
CA LYS A 55 17.11 -40.24 -13.88
C LYS A 55 16.31 -40.74 -12.70
N ASN A 56 16.95 -41.56 -11.88
CA ASN A 56 16.32 -42.15 -10.71
C ASN A 56 15.80 -40.98 -9.86
N PRO A 57 14.48 -40.89 -9.59
CA PRO A 57 13.90 -39.78 -8.84
C PRO A 57 14.56 -39.57 -7.47
N ALA A 58 15.14 -40.62 -6.87
CA ALA A 58 15.90 -40.51 -5.63
C ALA A 58 17.23 -39.75 -5.79
N MET A 59 17.92 -39.91 -6.93
CA MET A 59 19.17 -39.22 -7.23
C MET A 59 18.94 -37.73 -7.50
N GLU A 60 17.85 -37.37 -8.19
CA GLU A 60 17.48 -35.97 -8.39
C GLU A 60 17.15 -35.27 -7.06
N LYS A 61 16.42 -35.95 -6.17
CA LYS A 61 16.16 -35.46 -4.81
C LYS A 61 17.44 -35.27 -4.01
N LEU A 62 18.40 -36.21 -4.12
CA LEU A 62 19.69 -36.09 -3.44
C LEU A 62 20.50 -34.89 -3.94
N GLU A 63 20.56 -34.67 -5.25
CA GLU A 63 21.23 -33.51 -5.84
C GLU A 63 20.54 -32.19 -5.46
N LEU A 64 19.22 -32.17 -5.37
CA LEU A 64 18.48 -31.00 -4.91
C LEU A 64 18.83 -30.65 -3.45
N VAL A 65 18.89 -31.66 -2.57
CA VAL A 65 19.31 -31.48 -1.17
C VAL A 65 20.77 -31.01 -1.10
N ARG A 66 21.66 -31.58 -1.92
CA ARG A 66 23.07 -31.16 -1.99
C ARG A 66 23.18 -29.70 -2.40
N LYS A 67 22.52 -29.29 -3.48
CA LYS A 67 22.52 -27.90 -3.96
C LYS A 67 21.95 -26.94 -2.93
N TRP A 68 20.82 -27.29 -2.32
CA TRP A 68 20.22 -26.52 -1.23
C TRP A 68 21.18 -26.37 -0.05
N SER A 69 21.81 -27.45 0.42
CA SER A 69 22.73 -27.42 1.57
C SER A 69 23.94 -26.51 1.33
N LEU A 70 24.51 -26.54 0.12
CA LEU A 70 25.65 -25.70 -0.26
C LEU A 70 25.26 -24.23 -0.32
N ASN A 71 24.10 -23.92 -0.90
CA ASN A 71 23.58 -22.55 -0.96
C ASN A 71 23.29 -22.01 0.44
N THR A 72 22.61 -22.80 1.28
CA THR A 72 22.33 -22.45 2.68
C THR A 72 23.62 -22.17 3.45
N TYR A 73 24.66 -22.99 3.29
CA TYR A 73 25.95 -22.75 3.92
C TYR A 73 26.61 -21.45 3.44
N LYS A 74 26.56 -21.15 2.13
CA LYS A 74 27.08 -19.89 1.58
C LYS A 74 26.37 -18.68 2.18
N CYS A 75 25.04 -18.67 2.18
CA CYS A 75 24.25 -17.58 2.77
C CYS A 75 24.55 -17.42 4.27
N THR A 76 24.60 -18.53 5.02
CA THR A 76 24.94 -18.51 6.45
C THR A 76 26.32 -17.91 6.70
N ARG A 77 27.33 -18.30 5.90
CA ARG A 77 28.69 -17.77 6.01
C ARG A 77 28.76 -16.29 5.67
N GLN A 78 27.99 -15.82 4.69
CA GLN A 78 27.89 -14.41 4.33
C GLN A 78 27.28 -13.60 5.47
N ILE A 79 26.13 -14.02 6.01
CA ILE A 79 25.48 -13.38 7.18
C ILE A 79 26.44 -13.26 8.36
N ILE A 80 27.18 -14.33 8.69
CA ILE A 80 28.14 -14.31 9.81
C ILE A 80 29.31 -13.36 9.51
N SER A 81 29.82 -13.36 8.28
CA SER A 81 30.91 -12.45 7.87
C SER A 81 30.51 -10.99 7.97
N GLU A 82 29.29 -10.65 7.53
CA GLU A 82 28.72 -9.31 7.65
C GLU A 82 28.56 -8.89 9.11
N LYS A 83 27.97 -9.75 9.95
CA LYS A 83 27.80 -9.47 11.40
C LYS A 83 29.12 -9.28 12.15
N LEU A 84 30.21 -9.91 11.70
CA LEU A 84 31.55 -9.77 12.27
C LEU A 84 32.37 -8.62 11.64
N GLY A 85 31.79 -7.84 10.73
CA GLY A 85 32.48 -6.74 10.03
C GLY A 85 33.58 -7.21 9.08
N ARG A 86 33.56 -8.49 8.70
CA ARG A 86 34.55 -9.12 7.80
C ARG A 86 34.10 -9.18 6.35
N GLY A 87 32.95 -8.59 6.02
CA GLY A 87 32.40 -8.46 4.67
C GLY A 87 31.47 -7.25 4.57
N SER A 88 31.22 -6.79 3.35
CA SER A 88 30.27 -5.70 3.07
C SER A 88 28.83 -6.16 3.30
N ARG A 89 27.99 -5.30 3.88
CA ARG A 89 26.55 -5.56 4.02
C ARG A 89 25.94 -5.76 2.64
N THR A 90 25.16 -6.83 2.48
CA THR A 90 24.37 -7.02 1.27
C THR A 90 23.18 -6.07 1.31
N VAL A 91 22.97 -5.27 0.26
CA VAL A 91 21.91 -4.25 0.19
C VAL A 91 21.10 -4.44 -1.08
N ASP A 92 19.77 -4.43 -0.95
CA ASP A 92 18.83 -4.37 -2.07
C ASP A 92 18.43 -2.92 -2.34
N LEU A 93 19.09 -2.28 -3.29
CA LEU A 93 18.87 -0.86 -3.60
C LEU A 93 17.44 -0.56 -4.09
N GLU A 94 16.78 -1.52 -4.73
CA GLU A 94 15.40 -1.33 -5.19
C GLU A 94 14.44 -1.32 -4.00
N LEU A 95 14.61 -2.26 -3.08
CA LEU A 95 13.82 -2.32 -1.86
C LEU A 95 14.01 -1.07 -0.99
N GLU A 96 15.24 -0.60 -0.81
CA GLU A 96 15.56 0.63 -0.07
C GLU A 96 14.83 1.85 -0.70
N ALA A 97 14.83 1.97 -2.02
CA ALA A 97 14.11 3.04 -2.71
C ALA A 97 12.58 2.95 -2.50
N GLN A 98 12.01 1.75 -2.49
CA GLN A 98 10.58 1.55 -2.20
C GLN A 98 10.23 1.88 -0.74
N ILE A 99 11.12 1.56 0.22
CA ILE A 99 10.98 1.93 1.63
C ILE A 99 10.94 3.45 1.80
N ASP A 100 11.82 4.18 1.11
CA ASP A 100 11.84 5.64 1.17
C ASP A 100 10.54 6.27 0.62
N ILE A 101 10.03 5.72 -0.49
CA ILE A 101 8.73 6.12 -1.03
C ILE A 101 7.60 5.85 -0.02
N LEU A 102 7.63 4.71 0.67
CA LEU A 102 6.65 4.37 1.70
C LEU A 102 6.70 5.36 2.88
N ARG A 103 7.91 5.69 3.36
CA ARG A 103 8.13 6.68 4.43
C ARG A 103 7.59 8.05 4.04
N ASP A 104 7.80 8.48 2.80
CA ASP A 104 7.29 9.76 2.32
C ASP A 104 5.77 9.76 2.10
N ASN A 105 5.21 8.64 1.62
CA ASN A 105 3.76 8.49 1.50
C ASN A 105 3.08 8.53 2.88
N LYS A 106 3.68 7.91 3.90
CA LYS A 106 3.20 8.02 5.29
C LYS A 106 3.08 9.47 5.72
N LYS A 107 4.15 10.28 5.56
CA LYS A 107 4.14 11.71 5.91
C LYS A 107 3.06 12.50 5.18
N LYS A 108 2.86 12.22 3.89
CA LYS A 108 1.80 12.87 3.08
C LYS A 108 0.41 12.54 3.62
N TYR A 109 0.16 11.28 3.97
CA TYR A 109 -1.12 10.87 4.55
C TYR A 109 -1.32 11.40 5.97
N GLU A 110 -0.27 11.50 6.80
CA GLU A 110 -0.33 12.17 8.11
C GLU A 110 -0.73 13.64 7.96
N ASN A 111 -0.19 14.34 6.96
CA ASN A 111 -0.58 15.73 6.68
C ASN A 111 -2.05 15.83 6.25
N ILE A 112 -2.51 14.95 5.34
CA ILE A 112 -3.93 14.90 4.93
C ILE A 112 -4.83 14.63 6.14
N LEU A 113 -4.44 13.69 7.01
CA LEU A 113 -5.18 13.37 8.23
C LEU A 113 -5.33 14.59 9.14
N LYS A 114 -4.24 15.34 9.35
CA LYS A 114 -4.25 16.58 10.14
C LYS A 114 -5.16 17.66 9.54
N LEU A 115 -5.11 17.84 8.22
CA LEU A 115 -5.97 18.79 7.53
C LEU A 115 -7.45 18.38 7.61
N ALA A 116 -7.76 17.09 7.46
CA ALA A 116 -9.11 16.57 7.61
C ALA A 116 -9.68 16.75 9.03
N GLN A 117 -8.85 16.53 10.06
CA GLN A 117 -9.22 16.80 11.47
C GLN A 117 -9.50 18.30 11.71
N THR A 118 -8.68 19.17 11.10
CA THR A 118 -8.90 20.62 11.15
C THR A 118 -10.22 21.00 10.49
N LEU A 119 -10.48 20.47 9.30
CA LEU A 119 -11.73 20.67 8.56
C LEU A 119 -12.94 20.18 9.36
N SER A 120 -12.87 18.99 9.96
CA SER A 120 -13.95 18.45 10.81
C SER A 120 -14.28 19.38 11.97
N THR A 121 -13.24 19.90 12.65
CA THR A 121 -13.41 20.84 13.76
C THR A 121 -14.05 22.15 13.30
N GLN A 122 -13.58 22.73 12.20
CA GLN A 122 -14.12 23.97 11.64
C GLN A 122 -15.57 23.78 11.15
N LEU A 123 -15.86 22.66 10.49
CA LEU A 123 -17.20 22.33 10.04
C LEU A 123 -18.17 22.16 11.21
N PHE A 124 -17.75 21.50 12.29
CA PHE A 124 -18.54 21.37 13.51
C PHE A 124 -18.91 22.74 14.09
N GLN A 125 -17.94 23.65 14.20
CA GLN A 125 -18.17 25.02 14.69
C GLN A 125 -19.11 25.79 13.75
N MET A 126 -18.91 25.68 12.44
CA MET A 126 -19.77 26.31 11.44
C MET A 126 -21.22 25.83 11.55
N VAL A 127 -21.44 24.51 11.66
CA VAL A 127 -22.78 23.92 11.83
C VAL A 127 -23.44 24.42 13.11
N HIS A 128 -22.68 24.57 14.20
CA HIS A 128 -23.19 25.15 15.44
C HIS A 128 -23.66 26.61 15.24
N THR A 129 -22.85 27.44 14.57
CA THR A 129 -23.23 28.82 14.25
C THR A 129 -24.44 28.90 13.32
N GLN A 130 -24.56 28.00 12.34
CA GLN A 130 -25.73 27.92 11.45
C GLN A 130 -27.02 27.68 12.24
N ARG A 131 -27.00 26.83 13.28
CA ARG A 131 -28.16 26.63 14.15
C ARG A 131 -28.54 27.90 14.90
N GLN A 132 -27.56 28.55 15.53
CA GLN A 132 -27.80 29.79 16.26
C GLN A 132 -28.36 30.90 15.36
N LEU A 133 -27.83 31.03 14.14
CA LEU A 133 -28.35 31.96 13.15
C LEU A 133 -29.77 31.59 12.70
N GLY A 134 -30.03 30.30 12.49
CA GLY A 134 -31.37 29.82 12.16
C GLY A 134 -32.41 30.13 13.24
N ASP A 135 -32.04 30.00 14.51
CA ASP A 135 -32.91 30.32 15.63
C ASP A 135 -33.13 31.84 15.78
N ALA A 136 -32.07 32.64 15.58
CA ALA A 136 -32.18 34.10 15.59
C ALA A 136 -33.07 34.63 14.46
N PHE A 137 -32.95 34.07 13.24
CA PHE A 137 -33.83 34.43 12.13
C PHE A 137 -35.28 33.99 12.38
N ALA A 138 -35.51 32.83 12.99
CA ALA A 138 -36.85 32.39 13.33
C ALA A 138 -37.52 33.33 14.35
N ASP A 139 -36.77 33.77 15.37
CA ASP A 139 -37.25 34.74 16.36
C ASP A 139 -37.57 36.10 15.72
N LEU A 140 -36.70 36.58 14.82
CA LEU A 140 -36.92 37.86 14.14
C LEU A 140 -38.10 37.81 13.16
N SER A 141 -38.31 36.68 12.49
CA SER A 141 -39.48 36.43 11.62
C SER A 141 -40.80 36.58 12.39
N LEU A 142 -40.86 36.18 13.66
CA LEU A 142 -42.06 36.33 14.50
C LEU A 142 -42.28 37.76 15.01
N LYS A 143 -41.21 38.55 15.13
CA LYS A 143 -41.24 39.92 15.69
C LYS A 143 -41.41 41.00 14.62
N SER A 144 -40.95 40.75 13.41
CA SER A 144 -40.96 41.72 12.30
C SER A 144 -41.93 41.29 11.22
N LEU A 145 -43.21 41.64 11.39
CA LEU A 145 -44.30 41.29 10.46
C LEU A 145 -44.03 41.70 9.01
N GLU A 146 -43.36 42.84 8.79
CA GLU A 146 -43.02 43.34 7.44
C GLU A 146 -41.94 42.50 6.73
N LEU A 147 -41.13 41.74 7.47
CA LEU A 147 -40.03 40.92 6.96
C LEU A 147 -40.19 39.44 7.33
N HIS A 148 -41.42 39.03 7.66
CA HIS A 148 -41.72 37.70 8.19
C HIS A 148 -41.23 36.59 7.25
N GLU A 149 -41.57 36.69 5.97
CA GLU A 149 -41.22 35.70 4.94
C GLU A 149 -39.70 35.61 4.75
N GLU A 150 -39.01 36.75 4.71
CA GLU A 150 -37.58 36.83 4.43
C GLU A 150 -36.75 36.23 5.57
N PHE A 151 -37.10 36.56 6.81
CA PHE A 151 -36.46 35.96 7.96
C PHE A 151 -36.85 34.49 8.13
N GLY A 152 -38.10 34.11 7.82
CA GLY A 152 -38.54 32.72 7.85
C GLY A 152 -37.75 31.85 6.87
N TYR A 153 -37.64 32.29 5.62
CA TYR A 153 -36.86 31.60 4.59
C TYR A 153 -35.38 31.45 4.95
N ASN A 154 -34.77 32.50 5.51
CA ASN A 154 -33.38 32.44 5.97
C ASN A 154 -33.20 31.50 7.16
N ALA A 155 -34.15 31.47 8.09
CA ALA A 155 -34.14 30.53 9.21
C ALA A 155 -34.16 29.08 8.73
N ASP A 156 -35.07 28.75 7.82
CA ASP A 156 -35.21 27.40 7.26
C ASP A 156 -33.97 27.00 6.46
N THR A 157 -33.38 27.92 5.69
CA THR A 157 -32.15 27.68 4.95
C THR A 157 -30.99 27.35 5.89
N GLN A 158 -30.80 28.10 6.98
CA GLN A 158 -29.74 27.84 7.94
C GLN A 158 -29.92 26.50 8.68
N LYS A 159 -31.17 26.15 9.04
CA LYS A 159 -31.49 24.86 9.65
C LYS A 159 -31.21 23.69 8.70
N LEU A 160 -31.54 23.84 7.41
CA LEU A 160 -31.26 22.85 6.39
C LEU A 160 -29.74 22.67 6.17
N LEU A 161 -28.99 23.77 6.09
CA LEU A 161 -27.53 23.73 5.97
C LEU A 161 -26.88 23.05 7.17
N ALA A 162 -27.34 23.35 8.39
CA ALA A 162 -26.85 22.73 9.61
C ALA A 162 -27.08 21.19 9.58
N LYS A 163 -28.29 20.75 9.21
CA LYS A 163 -28.62 19.31 9.09
C LYS A 163 -27.75 18.59 8.05
N ASN A 164 -27.54 19.21 6.89
CA ASN A 164 -26.66 18.64 5.87
C ASN A 164 -25.20 18.61 6.34
N GLY A 165 -24.77 19.64 7.07
CA GLY A 165 -23.45 19.71 7.67
C GLY A 165 -23.18 18.60 8.68
N GLU A 166 -24.18 18.15 9.45
CA GLU A 166 -24.02 16.98 10.34
C GLU A 166 -23.76 15.68 9.59
N THR A 167 -24.47 15.47 8.47
CA THR A 167 -24.26 14.29 7.62
C THR A 167 -22.85 14.30 7.04
N LEU A 168 -22.40 15.47 6.54
CA LEU A 168 -21.05 15.65 6.03
C LEU A 168 -19.98 15.45 7.12
N LEU A 169 -20.23 15.96 8.33
CA LEU A 169 -19.33 15.78 9.47
C LEU A 169 -19.16 14.30 9.82
N GLY A 170 -20.25 13.51 9.77
CA GLY A 170 -20.20 12.06 9.92
C GLY A 170 -19.29 11.39 8.87
N ALA A 171 -19.44 11.76 7.61
CA ALA A 171 -18.62 11.24 6.52
C ALA A 171 -17.13 11.61 6.68
N ILE A 172 -16.82 12.85 7.07
CA ILE A 172 -15.44 13.29 7.31
C ILE A 172 -14.83 12.55 8.50
N ASN A 173 -15.58 12.35 9.58
CA ASN A 173 -15.10 11.59 10.73
C ASN A 173 -14.82 10.12 10.40
N PHE A 174 -15.66 9.50 9.56
CA PHE A 174 -15.41 8.16 9.03
C PHE A 174 -14.13 8.12 8.17
N PHE A 175 -13.93 9.11 7.30
CA PHE A 175 -12.70 9.26 6.52
C PHE A 175 -11.46 9.39 7.41
N ILE A 176 -11.51 10.26 8.43
CA ILE A 176 -10.41 10.44 9.40
C ILE A 176 -10.07 9.12 10.08
N ALA A 177 -11.08 8.38 10.58
CA ALA A 177 -10.85 7.10 11.25
C ALA A 177 -10.22 6.05 10.32
N SER A 178 -10.66 6.02 9.06
CA SER A 178 -10.16 5.11 8.04
C SER A 178 -8.70 5.41 7.68
N VAL A 179 -8.38 6.68 7.40
CA VAL A 179 -7.01 7.10 7.09
C VAL A 179 -6.08 6.94 8.29
N ASN A 180 -6.56 7.26 9.50
CA ASN A 180 -5.80 7.02 10.73
C ASN A 180 -5.43 5.54 10.90
N THR A 181 -6.35 4.63 10.57
CA THR A 181 -6.07 3.18 10.60
C THR A 181 -5.03 2.79 9.56
N LEU A 182 -5.18 3.27 8.32
CA LEU A 182 -4.20 3.02 7.26
C LEU A 182 -2.79 3.49 7.67
N VAL A 183 -2.67 4.72 8.19
CA VAL A 183 -1.39 5.34 8.51
C VAL A 183 -0.76 4.73 9.77
N ASN A 184 -1.51 4.69 10.87
CA ASN A 184 -0.98 4.37 12.19
C ASN A 184 -1.05 2.87 12.54
N LYS A 185 -1.71 2.05 11.71
CA LYS A 185 -1.70 0.60 11.88
C LYS A 185 -1.08 -0.07 10.67
N THR A 186 -1.68 0.08 9.48
CA THR A 186 -1.26 -0.69 8.31
C THR A 186 0.14 -0.32 7.82
N ILE A 187 0.40 0.98 7.60
CA ILE A 187 1.72 1.43 7.13
C ILE A 187 2.76 1.26 8.24
N GLU A 188 2.40 1.54 9.50
CA GLU A 188 3.32 1.37 10.63
C GLU A 188 3.74 -0.10 10.82
N ASP A 189 2.83 -1.07 10.64
CA ASP A 189 3.15 -2.51 10.70
C ASP A 189 4.18 -2.92 9.63
N THR A 190 3.99 -2.46 8.39
CA THR A 190 4.98 -2.64 7.32
C THR A 190 6.33 -2.02 7.70
N LEU A 191 6.33 -0.80 8.25
CA LEU A 191 7.57 -0.13 8.68
C LEU A 191 8.25 -0.82 9.87
N MET A 192 7.50 -1.48 10.75
CA MET A 192 8.06 -2.30 11.82
C MET A 192 8.78 -3.53 11.27
N THR A 193 8.24 -4.14 10.21
CA THR A 193 8.92 -5.23 9.50
C THR A 193 10.19 -4.74 8.81
N VAL A 194 10.14 -3.55 8.18
CA VAL A 194 11.33 -2.91 7.59
C VAL A 194 12.42 -2.66 8.63
N LYS A 195 12.09 -2.20 9.84
CA LYS A 195 13.07 -2.01 10.92
C LYS A 195 13.74 -3.31 11.39
N GLN A 196 13.12 -4.47 11.18
CA GLN A 196 13.72 -5.78 11.47
C GLN A 196 14.64 -6.25 10.34
N TYR A 197 14.36 -5.81 9.11
CA TYR A 197 15.19 -6.04 7.94
C TYR A 197 16.47 -5.17 7.96
N GLU A 198 16.34 -3.91 8.39
CA GLU A 198 17.45 -2.95 8.53
C GLU A 198 18.48 -3.38 9.59
#